data_AF-A0A938IRT3-F1
#
_entry.id   AF-A0A938IRT3-F1
#
_cell.length_a   1.000
_cell.length_b   1.000
_cell.length_c   1.000
_cell.angle_alpha   90.00
_cell.angle_beta   90.00
_cell.angle_gamma   90.00
#
_symmetry.space_group_name_H-M   'P 1'
#
loop_
_entity.id
_entity.type
_entity.pdbx_description
1 polymer ?
#
loop_
_entity_poly.entity_id
_entity_poly.type
_entity_poly.pdbx_seq_one_letter_code
_entity_poly.pdbx_strand_id
1 'polypeptide(L)'
;MTASAQPEHAEELPAICGPDEPIAEAMARPGPIFLPESDVDFDDAKSGFAIALHMHQPLIPAGGEDLRTAAVISNLQHMMEGPHDGDRYNARVFAWCYKRMGEFIPHLVQGGKSPRIMLEYSGTLLHGLRVAGLEDVLESLRTITCDPVYRRHVEWLGMPWGHPVAPSTPMADYRLHVRAWQHHFADLFGTEALGRVRGFSPSEMALPNHPDAAYEFVRILKECGYRWLLVQEHTVEGAADGGPVRRPHLPHRLLARNSLGQQASITAIVKTQGSDAKLVAQMQPYFEARGLARMELAGRRVPPLVTQISDGENGGVMMNEFSPKYLQVMAEASAGSHPPLGVTEYLEHLESLGIAEADFMPLQPVFQKRIWDRYTGGGPDALGALIAQLKKQDHRFHVEGGSWTGNISWTRGYDNVLGPMQEASALFDEKVRRAGVPPADPRCRRALFYLLAAQTSCFRYWGQGAWTEYGRELCRRAAETLNRM
;
A
#
# COMPACT_ATOMS: atom_id res chain seq x y z
N MET A 1 3.92 -34.16 -42.07
CA MET A 1 4.97 -33.43 -41.33
C MET A 1 4.26 -32.60 -40.28
N THR A 2 4.30 -33.10 -39.05
CA THR A 2 3.72 -32.47 -37.86
C THR A 2 4.52 -31.22 -37.53
N ALA A 3 3.89 -30.05 -37.56
CA ALA A 3 4.47 -28.81 -37.10
C ALA A 3 4.78 -28.96 -35.60
N SER A 4 6.05 -28.93 -35.23
CA SER A 4 6.47 -28.87 -33.84
C SER A 4 6.06 -27.51 -33.28
N ALA A 5 5.12 -27.52 -32.34
CA ALA A 5 4.89 -26.36 -31.49
C ALA A 5 6.22 -26.01 -30.80
N GLN A 6 6.72 -24.79 -31.04
CA GLN A 6 7.77 -24.24 -30.21
C GLN A 6 7.26 -24.21 -28.76
N PRO A 7 8.08 -24.54 -27.76
CA PRO A 7 7.65 -24.40 -26.38
C PRO A 7 7.32 -22.93 -26.14
N GLU A 8 6.07 -22.63 -25.76
CA GLU A 8 5.72 -21.34 -25.16
C GLU A 8 6.77 -21.07 -24.09
N HIS A 9 7.53 -19.98 -24.22
CA HIS A 9 8.44 -19.54 -23.16
C HIS A 9 7.65 -19.55 -21.85
N ALA A 10 8.01 -20.42 -20.91
CA ALA A 10 7.32 -20.53 -19.65
C ALA A 10 7.56 -19.23 -18.87
N GLU A 11 6.62 -18.30 -18.95
CA GLU A 11 6.59 -17.06 -18.18
C GLU A 11 6.75 -17.42 -16.70
N GLU A 12 7.86 -16.99 -16.08
CA GLU A 12 8.13 -17.27 -14.66
C GLU A 12 7.20 -16.42 -13.79
N LEU A 13 6.05 -16.99 -13.44
CA LEU A 13 5.02 -16.28 -12.68
C LEU A 13 5.40 -16.17 -11.19
N PRO A 14 5.16 -15.01 -10.55
CA PRO A 14 5.42 -14.84 -9.12
C PRO A 14 4.49 -15.70 -8.27
N ALA A 15 4.92 -15.99 -7.04
CA ALA A 15 4.11 -16.71 -6.05
C ALA A 15 3.00 -15.82 -5.48
N ILE A 16 1.96 -15.55 -6.28
CA ILE A 16 0.83 -14.66 -5.93
C ILE A 16 -0.42 -15.41 -5.43
N CYS A 17 -0.38 -16.73 -5.45
CA CYS A 17 -1.44 -17.58 -4.95
C CYS A 17 -0.88 -18.96 -4.56
N GLY A 18 -1.50 -19.59 -3.58
CA GLY A 18 -1.05 -20.86 -3.01
C GLY A 18 -1.87 -21.24 -1.77
N PRO A 19 -1.38 -22.18 -0.94
CA PRO A 19 -2.02 -22.51 0.33
C PRO A 19 -2.06 -21.29 1.27
N ASP A 20 -3.25 -20.91 1.73
CA ASP A 20 -3.42 -19.72 2.59
C ASP A 20 -3.03 -19.96 4.06
N GLU A 21 -2.94 -21.23 4.49
CA GLU A 21 -2.71 -21.58 5.91
C GLU A 21 -1.39 -21.01 6.48
N PRO A 22 -0.21 -21.16 5.82
CA PRO A 22 1.03 -20.57 6.33
C PRO A 22 1.00 -19.04 6.37
N ILE A 23 0.29 -18.42 5.44
CA ILE A 23 0.11 -16.96 5.37
C ILE A 23 -0.77 -16.48 6.52
N ALA A 24 -1.89 -17.17 6.76
CA ALA A 24 -2.81 -16.87 7.84
C ALA A 24 -2.13 -17.05 9.21
N GLU A 25 -1.36 -18.12 9.41
CA GLU A 25 -0.61 -18.36 10.64
C GLU A 25 0.41 -17.24 10.92
N ALA A 26 1.20 -16.85 9.91
CA ALA A 26 2.16 -15.76 10.04
C ALA A 26 1.47 -14.42 10.41
N MET A 27 0.35 -14.12 9.75
CA MET A 27 -0.41 -12.89 9.97
C MET A 27 -1.20 -12.88 11.28
N ALA A 28 -1.51 -14.06 11.83
CA ALA A 28 -2.19 -14.21 13.12
C ALA A 28 -1.24 -14.20 14.32
N ARG A 29 0.08 -14.12 14.12
CA ARG A 29 1.07 -14.17 15.21
C ARG A 29 0.73 -13.14 16.31
N PRO A 30 0.53 -13.59 17.57
CA PRO A 30 0.14 -12.73 18.68
C PRO A 30 1.35 -12.01 19.29
N GLY A 31 1.07 -11.06 20.17
CA GLY A 31 2.07 -10.34 20.95
C GLY A 31 2.79 -9.25 20.14
N PRO A 32 3.76 -8.59 20.81
CA PRO A 32 4.55 -7.54 20.20
C PRO A 32 5.62 -8.10 19.26
N ILE A 33 5.95 -7.32 18.24
CA ILE A 33 6.86 -7.60 17.14
C ILE A 33 8.17 -6.86 17.34
N PHE A 34 8.12 -5.56 17.61
CA PHE A 34 9.29 -4.68 17.67
C PHE A 34 9.66 -4.30 19.10
N LEU A 35 8.66 -4.17 19.98
CA LEU A 35 8.87 -3.79 21.39
C LEU A 35 9.92 -4.65 22.12
N PRO A 36 10.01 -5.99 21.96
CA PRO A 36 11.01 -6.80 22.66
C PRO A 36 12.46 -6.47 22.27
N GLU A 37 12.67 -5.85 21.11
CA GLU A 37 13.97 -5.51 20.56
C GLU A 37 14.17 -3.99 20.43
N SER A 38 13.19 -3.20 20.89
CA SER A 38 13.20 -1.75 20.87
C SER A 38 14.22 -1.20 21.87
N ASP A 39 14.96 -0.19 21.43
CA ASP A 39 15.93 0.58 22.20
C ASP A 39 15.44 2.01 22.48
N VAL A 40 14.17 2.28 22.21
CA VAL A 40 13.58 3.60 22.43
C VAL A 40 13.09 3.74 23.86
N ASP A 41 13.60 4.76 24.56
CA ASP A 41 13.07 5.19 25.85
C ASP A 41 11.76 5.98 25.65
N PHE A 42 10.65 5.25 25.63
CA PHE A 42 9.33 5.81 25.38
C PHE A 42 8.81 6.69 26.52
N ASP A 43 9.26 6.45 27.76
CA ASP A 43 8.85 7.21 28.94
C ASP A 43 9.45 8.62 28.90
N ASP A 44 10.69 8.76 28.45
CA ASP A 44 11.38 10.05 28.34
C ASP A 44 11.20 10.74 26.97
N ALA A 45 10.72 10.04 25.95
CA ALA A 45 10.44 10.63 24.63
C ALA A 45 9.41 11.78 24.73
N LYS A 46 9.69 12.92 24.10
CA LYS A 46 8.76 14.06 24.04
C LYS A 46 7.73 13.92 22.93
N SER A 47 8.16 13.33 21.82
CA SER A 47 7.41 13.00 20.60
C SER A 47 8.24 12.00 19.81
N GLY A 48 7.71 11.45 18.73
CA GLY A 48 8.47 10.65 17.78
C GLY A 48 8.12 11.02 16.35
N PHE A 49 8.85 10.45 15.41
CA PHE A 49 8.51 10.55 13.99
C PHE A 49 8.69 9.22 13.28
N ALA A 50 7.88 9.01 12.24
CA ALA A 50 7.92 7.85 11.38
C ALA A 50 7.88 8.31 9.92
N ILE A 51 8.73 7.71 9.09
CA ILE A 51 8.71 7.95 7.64
C ILE A 51 8.56 6.64 6.89
N ALA A 52 7.74 6.66 5.84
CA ALA A 52 7.63 5.59 4.88
C ALA A 52 8.10 6.03 3.49
N LEU A 53 8.76 5.11 2.79
CA LEU A 53 9.03 5.24 1.35
C LEU A 53 8.08 4.31 0.59
N HIS A 54 7.24 4.91 -0.24
CA HIS A 54 6.40 4.23 -1.22
C HIS A 54 7.21 3.97 -2.49
N MET A 55 7.31 2.70 -2.92
CA MET A 55 8.09 2.29 -4.10
C MET A 55 7.20 1.47 -5.05
N HIS A 56 7.04 1.97 -6.27
CA HIS A 56 6.15 1.37 -7.26
C HIS A 56 6.58 1.60 -8.72
N GLN A 57 6.64 0.48 -9.46
CA GLN A 57 6.64 0.50 -10.92
C GLN A 57 5.60 -0.48 -11.45
N PRO A 58 4.90 -0.14 -12.56
CA PRO A 58 3.96 -1.04 -13.19
C PRO A 58 4.69 -2.11 -14.02
N LEU A 59 3.97 -3.19 -14.29
CA LEU A 59 4.32 -4.14 -15.36
C LEU A 59 3.65 -3.72 -16.65
N ILE A 60 4.35 -3.86 -17.78
CA ILE A 60 3.86 -3.48 -19.11
C ILE A 60 4.17 -4.58 -20.14
N PRO A 61 3.25 -4.90 -21.06
CA PRO A 61 3.48 -5.83 -22.17
C PRO A 61 4.34 -5.18 -23.27
N ALA A 62 5.60 -4.87 -22.95
CA ALA A 62 6.53 -4.14 -23.81
C ALA A 62 7.86 -4.87 -24.07
N GLY A 63 7.98 -6.15 -23.67
CA GLY A 63 9.14 -7.00 -23.99
C GLY A 63 9.06 -7.59 -25.39
N GLY A 64 8.99 -6.74 -26.42
CA GLY A 64 8.86 -7.12 -27.83
C GLY A 64 8.18 -6.05 -28.69
N GLU A 65 8.21 -6.21 -30.02
CA GLU A 65 7.66 -5.22 -30.96
C GLU A 65 6.12 -5.27 -31.08
N ASP A 66 5.52 -6.46 -30.98
CA ASP A 66 4.07 -6.64 -31.10
C ASP A 66 3.42 -6.74 -29.71
N LEU A 67 2.60 -5.75 -29.37
CA LEU A 67 1.84 -5.67 -28.12
C LEU A 67 1.10 -6.98 -27.76
N ARG A 68 0.59 -7.71 -28.74
CA ARG A 68 -0.20 -8.93 -28.50
C ARG A 68 0.64 -10.12 -28.04
N THR A 69 1.92 -10.13 -28.38
CA THR A 69 2.84 -11.25 -28.11
C THR A 69 4.02 -10.84 -27.21
N ALA A 70 4.23 -9.54 -27.00
CA ALA A 70 5.29 -9.01 -26.16
C ALA A 70 5.24 -9.58 -24.73
N ALA A 71 6.41 -9.90 -24.18
CA ALA A 71 6.52 -10.32 -22.80
C ALA A 71 6.06 -9.20 -21.84
N VAL A 72 5.47 -9.58 -20.72
CA VAL A 72 5.16 -8.65 -19.64
C VAL A 72 6.45 -8.40 -18.85
N ILE A 73 6.97 -7.18 -18.95
CA ILE A 73 8.22 -6.76 -18.28
C ILE A 73 7.94 -5.63 -17.31
N SER A 74 8.90 -5.29 -16.45
CA SER A 74 8.78 -4.08 -15.65
C SER A 74 9.00 -2.83 -16.49
N ASN A 75 8.32 -1.74 -16.16
CA ASN A 75 8.61 -0.45 -16.78
C ASN A 75 10.08 -0.03 -16.56
N LEU A 76 10.66 -0.41 -15.41
CA LEU A 76 12.08 -0.20 -15.15
C LEU A 76 12.99 -0.89 -16.17
N GLN A 77 12.72 -2.17 -16.48
CA GLN A 77 13.44 -2.90 -17.51
C GLN A 77 13.29 -2.25 -18.88
N HIS A 78 12.06 -1.84 -19.24
CA HIS A 78 11.81 -1.13 -20.49
C HIS A 78 12.64 0.15 -20.61
N MET A 79 12.76 0.93 -19.53
CA MET A 79 13.62 2.11 -19.48
C MET A 79 15.11 1.78 -19.61
N MET A 80 15.57 0.68 -18.99
CA MET A 80 16.98 0.24 -19.05
C MET A 80 17.40 -0.24 -20.44
N GLU A 81 16.49 -0.93 -21.14
CA GLU A 81 16.72 -1.50 -22.48
C GLU A 81 16.39 -0.52 -23.61
N GLY A 82 15.66 0.56 -23.29
CA GLY A 82 15.20 1.55 -24.25
C GLY A 82 16.32 2.31 -24.95
N PRO A 83 16.05 2.87 -26.15
CA PRO A 83 17.05 3.57 -26.96
C PRO A 83 17.44 4.94 -26.40
N HIS A 84 16.66 5.52 -25.47
CA HIS A 84 16.87 6.86 -24.95
C HIS A 84 17.82 6.89 -23.76
N ASP A 85 18.96 7.59 -23.90
CA ASP A 85 19.99 7.74 -22.87
C ASP A 85 19.45 8.29 -21.54
N GLY A 86 18.49 9.21 -21.59
CA GLY A 86 17.85 9.79 -20.41
C GLY A 86 17.06 8.76 -19.61
N ASP A 87 16.32 7.87 -20.27
CA ASP A 87 15.56 6.82 -19.60
C ASP A 87 16.49 5.78 -18.97
N ARG A 88 17.56 5.40 -19.68
CA ARG A 88 18.57 4.48 -19.13
C ARG A 88 19.29 5.08 -17.91
N TYR A 89 19.60 6.37 -17.95
CA TYR A 89 20.16 7.07 -16.80
C TYR A 89 19.20 7.06 -15.61
N ASN A 90 17.94 7.47 -15.83
CA ASN A 90 16.91 7.50 -14.78
C ASN A 90 16.66 6.12 -14.17
N ALA A 91 16.62 5.07 -15.00
CA ALA A 91 16.40 3.71 -14.53
C ALA A 91 17.49 3.22 -13.57
N ARG A 92 18.76 3.59 -13.79
CA ARG A 92 19.85 3.28 -12.85
C ARG A 92 19.67 3.99 -11.52
N VAL A 93 19.21 5.25 -11.56
CA VAL A 93 18.92 6.02 -10.35
C VAL A 93 17.76 5.39 -9.58
N PHE A 94 16.67 5.01 -10.27
CA PHE A 94 15.54 4.32 -9.66
C PHE A 94 15.94 2.98 -9.04
N ALA A 95 16.73 2.16 -9.76
CA ALA A 95 17.25 0.90 -9.23
C ALA A 95 18.04 1.10 -7.94
N TRP A 96 18.89 2.13 -7.87
CA TRP A 96 19.60 2.46 -6.63
C TRP A 96 18.65 2.97 -5.54
N CYS A 97 17.61 3.75 -5.86
CA CYS A 97 16.59 4.17 -4.89
C CYS A 97 15.90 2.97 -4.22
N TYR A 98 15.61 1.91 -4.98
CA TYR A 98 15.03 0.68 -4.42
C TYR A 98 16.01 -0.09 -3.54
N LYS A 99 17.32 0.10 -3.74
CA LYS A 99 18.40 -0.58 -3.01
C LYS A 99 18.89 0.17 -1.77
N ARG A 100 18.95 1.50 -1.81
CA ARG A 100 19.76 2.35 -0.91
C ARG A 100 19.51 2.13 0.58
N MET A 101 18.31 1.74 0.98
CA MET A 101 18.04 1.44 2.40
C MET A 101 18.82 0.21 2.89
N GLY A 102 19.09 -0.74 2.00
CA GLY A 102 20.00 -1.86 2.24
C GLY A 102 21.47 -1.45 2.46
N GLU A 103 21.85 -0.24 2.08
CA GLU A 103 23.18 0.32 2.31
C GLU A 103 23.18 1.24 3.55
N PHE A 104 22.15 2.08 3.70
CA PHE A 104 22.08 3.08 4.77
C PHE A 104 21.84 2.48 6.14
N ILE A 105 20.97 1.47 6.25
CA ILE A 105 20.66 0.84 7.53
C ILE A 105 21.90 0.15 8.12
N PRO A 106 22.61 -0.75 7.39
CA PRO A 106 23.84 -1.33 7.90
C PRO A 106 24.90 -0.30 8.27
N HIS A 107 25.09 0.75 7.45
CA HIS A 107 26.05 1.81 7.72
C HIS A 107 25.77 2.53 9.05
N LEU A 108 24.51 2.92 9.28
CA LEU A 108 24.11 3.60 10.51
C LEU A 108 24.23 2.69 11.74
N VAL A 109 23.81 1.43 11.62
CA VAL A 109 23.89 0.45 12.72
C VAL A 109 25.34 0.16 13.09
N GLN A 110 26.24 0.01 12.12
CA GLN A 110 27.69 -0.13 12.38
C GLN A 110 28.29 1.10 13.07
N GLY A 111 27.72 2.29 12.82
CA GLY A 111 28.04 3.53 13.52
C GLY A 111 27.42 3.68 14.92
N GLY A 112 26.78 2.62 15.45
CA GLY A 112 26.12 2.63 16.75
C GLY A 112 24.84 3.48 16.79
N LYS A 113 24.19 3.69 15.64
CA LYS A 113 22.91 4.43 15.53
C LYS A 113 21.74 3.45 15.47
N SER A 114 20.55 3.97 15.77
CA SER A 114 19.30 3.22 15.75
C SER A 114 18.31 3.83 14.76
N PRO A 115 18.52 3.63 13.44
CA PRO A 115 17.59 4.15 12.45
C PRO A 115 16.22 3.47 12.52
N ARG A 116 15.19 4.13 11.97
CA ARG A 116 13.92 3.49 11.58
C ARG A 116 13.50 3.97 10.20
N ILE A 117 12.95 3.06 9.41
CA ILE A 117 12.31 3.36 8.14
C ILE A 117 11.13 2.41 7.94
N MET A 118 10.01 2.92 7.42
CA MET A 118 8.94 2.09 6.89
C MET A 118 9.10 1.92 5.38
N LEU A 119 8.91 0.71 4.87
CA LEU A 119 9.03 0.40 3.44
C LEU A 119 7.74 -0.16 2.89
N GLU A 120 7.30 0.40 1.77
CA GLU A 120 6.12 -0.04 1.03
C GLU A 120 6.55 -0.32 -0.42
N TYR A 121 6.65 -1.59 -0.81
CA TYR A 121 7.01 -1.99 -2.18
C TYR A 121 5.88 -2.78 -2.80
N SER A 122 5.41 -2.32 -3.97
CA SER A 122 4.36 -3.01 -4.70
C SER A 122 4.80 -4.39 -5.18
N GLY A 123 3.85 -5.31 -5.29
CA GLY A 123 4.14 -6.66 -5.79
C GLY A 123 4.63 -6.67 -7.23
N THR A 124 4.13 -5.76 -8.07
CA THR A 124 4.60 -5.55 -9.44
C THR A 124 6.04 -5.04 -9.48
N LEU A 125 6.44 -4.15 -8.57
CA LEU A 125 7.84 -3.72 -8.48
C LEU A 125 8.73 -4.89 -8.06
N LEU A 126 8.38 -5.61 -7.00
CA LEU A 126 9.19 -6.74 -6.52
C LEU A 126 9.35 -7.82 -7.59
N HIS A 127 8.28 -8.13 -8.33
CA HIS A 127 8.35 -9.07 -9.46
C HIS A 127 9.18 -8.47 -10.59
N GLY A 128 8.98 -7.19 -10.86
CA GLY A 128 9.70 -6.42 -11.87
C GLY A 128 11.21 -6.39 -11.67
N LEU A 129 11.67 -6.27 -10.43
CA LEU A 129 13.09 -6.35 -10.07
C LEU A 129 13.67 -7.74 -10.35
N ARG A 130 12.90 -8.80 -10.05
CA ARG A 130 13.31 -10.19 -10.32
C ARG A 130 13.46 -10.43 -11.83
N VAL A 131 12.44 -10.10 -12.63
CA VAL A 131 12.50 -10.34 -14.08
C VAL A 131 13.50 -9.43 -14.81
N ALA A 132 13.85 -8.28 -14.23
CA ALA A 132 14.87 -7.38 -14.75
C ALA A 132 16.31 -7.79 -14.38
N GLY A 133 16.51 -8.89 -13.63
CA GLY A 133 17.85 -9.32 -13.20
C GLY A 133 18.51 -8.35 -12.21
N LEU A 134 17.72 -7.75 -11.31
CA LEU A 134 18.20 -6.86 -10.25
C LEU A 134 18.27 -7.60 -8.91
N GLU A 135 18.92 -8.78 -8.91
CA GLU A 135 19.07 -9.62 -7.71
C GLU A 135 19.84 -8.91 -6.60
N ASP A 136 20.76 -8.00 -6.93
CA ASP A 136 21.53 -7.24 -5.94
C ASP A 136 20.63 -6.32 -5.10
N VAL A 137 19.57 -5.77 -5.70
CA VAL A 137 18.53 -5.00 -5.01
C VAL A 137 17.75 -5.91 -4.06
N LEU A 138 17.29 -7.07 -4.55
CA LEU A 138 16.52 -8.02 -3.76
C LEU A 138 17.33 -8.60 -2.59
N GLU A 139 18.62 -8.87 -2.78
CA GLU A 139 19.50 -9.36 -1.72
C GLU A 139 19.79 -8.29 -0.65
N SER A 140 19.94 -7.03 -1.07
CA SER A 140 20.06 -5.91 -0.15
C SER A 140 18.80 -5.75 0.71
N LEU A 141 17.62 -5.88 0.10
CA LEU A 141 16.34 -5.85 0.81
C LEU A 141 16.18 -7.06 1.73
N ARG A 142 16.57 -8.27 1.29
CA ARG A 142 16.56 -9.49 2.10
C ARG A 142 17.40 -9.31 3.35
N THR A 143 18.59 -8.73 3.22
CA THR A 143 19.51 -8.49 4.34
C THR A 143 18.84 -7.67 5.44
N ILE A 144 18.30 -6.49 5.11
CA ILE A 144 17.66 -5.62 6.11
C ILE A 144 16.32 -6.14 6.62
N THR A 145 15.69 -7.08 5.90
CA THR A 145 14.39 -7.65 6.25
C THR A 145 14.52 -8.86 7.17
N CYS A 146 15.51 -9.72 6.91
CA CYS A 146 15.62 -11.04 7.53
C CYS A 146 16.70 -11.11 8.63
N ASP A 147 17.80 -10.35 8.51
CA ASP A 147 18.90 -10.40 9.48
C ASP A 147 18.45 -9.83 10.84
N PRO A 148 18.59 -10.57 11.96
CA PRO A 148 18.27 -10.08 13.31
C PRO A 148 18.95 -8.76 13.70
N VAL A 149 20.13 -8.47 13.14
CA VAL A 149 20.85 -7.21 13.40
C VAL A 149 20.09 -6.01 12.82
N TYR A 150 19.43 -6.18 11.68
CA TYR A 150 18.83 -5.07 10.92
C TYR A 150 17.31 -5.02 10.97
N ARG A 151 16.63 -6.16 11.11
CA ARG A 151 15.17 -6.29 10.92
C ARG A 151 14.33 -5.40 11.83
N ARG A 152 14.82 -5.01 13.02
CA ARG A 152 14.11 -4.08 13.92
C ARG A 152 14.12 -2.64 13.42
N HIS A 153 15.03 -2.30 12.52
CA HIS A 153 15.19 -0.96 11.96
C HIS A 153 14.29 -0.71 10.73
N VAL A 154 13.59 -1.75 10.26
CA VAL A 154 12.78 -1.71 9.05
C VAL A 154 11.40 -2.29 9.33
N GLU A 155 10.38 -1.46 9.16
CA GLU A 155 9.00 -1.91 9.21
C GLU A 155 8.41 -1.97 7.79
N TRP A 156 8.08 -3.16 7.32
CA TRP A 156 7.38 -3.32 6.05
C TRP A 156 5.89 -3.04 6.22
N LEU A 157 5.34 -2.27 5.29
CA LEU A 157 3.89 -2.04 5.16
C LEU A 157 3.33 -2.97 4.11
N GLY A 158 2.19 -3.59 4.43
CA GLY A 158 1.39 -4.28 3.43
C GLY A 158 0.79 -3.28 2.45
N MET A 159 0.67 -3.69 1.20
CA MET A 159 -0.03 -2.93 0.18
C MET A 159 -0.61 -3.87 -0.87
N PRO A 160 -1.48 -3.40 -1.76
CA PRO A 160 -1.97 -4.22 -2.86
C PRO A 160 -0.86 -4.62 -3.84
N TRP A 161 -0.89 -5.87 -4.33
CA TRP A 161 0.15 -6.39 -5.25
C TRP A 161 0.32 -5.55 -6.54
N GLY A 162 -0.78 -5.13 -7.16
CA GLY A 162 -0.78 -4.46 -8.48
C GLY A 162 -0.89 -2.94 -8.42
N HIS A 163 -0.89 -2.36 -7.21
CA HIS A 163 -1.16 -0.95 -6.99
C HIS A 163 -2.53 -0.44 -7.54
N PRO A 164 -3.66 -1.12 -7.28
CA PRO A 164 -4.99 -0.66 -7.68
C PRO A 164 -5.56 0.33 -6.66
N VAL A 165 -6.35 1.30 -7.15
CA VAL A 165 -7.02 2.29 -6.28
C VAL A 165 -8.30 1.70 -5.69
N ALA A 166 -8.35 1.52 -4.36
CA ALA A 166 -9.43 0.84 -3.66
C ALA A 166 -10.84 1.36 -4.02
N PRO A 167 -11.12 2.68 -4.05
CA PRO A 167 -12.43 3.20 -4.47
C PRO A 167 -12.91 2.78 -5.86
N SER A 168 -12.00 2.44 -6.78
CA SER A 168 -12.31 2.10 -8.18
C SER A 168 -12.15 0.62 -8.51
N THR A 169 -11.82 -0.20 -7.51
CA THR A 169 -11.51 -1.62 -7.69
C THR A 169 -12.61 -2.44 -7.02
N PRO A 170 -13.17 -3.48 -7.65
CA PRO A 170 -14.08 -4.39 -6.98
C PRO A 170 -13.45 -4.94 -5.69
N MET A 171 -14.17 -4.88 -4.56
CA MET A 171 -13.60 -5.30 -3.26
C MET A 171 -13.19 -6.78 -3.24
N ALA A 172 -13.86 -7.62 -4.03
CA ALA A 172 -13.47 -9.01 -4.18
C ALA A 172 -12.07 -9.16 -4.82
N ASP A 173 -11.73 -8.32 -5.79
CA ASP A 173 -10.41 -8.30 -6.43
C ASP A 173 -9.39 -7.60 -5.55
N TYR A 174 -9.79 -6.57 -4.81
CA TYR A 174 -8.93 -5.92 -3.83
C TYR A 174 -8.42 -6.92 -2.79
N ARG A 175 -9.27 -7.86 -2.33
CA ARG A 175 -8.84 -8.99 -1.49
C ARG A 175 -7.78 -9.85 -2.18
N LEU A 176 -7.93 -10.14 -3.47
CA LEU A 176 -6.95 -10.90 -4.24
C LEU A 176 -5.61 -10.17 -4.28
N HIS A 177 -5.60 -8.85 -4.49
CA HIS A 177 -4.37 -8.06 -4.44
C HIS A 177 -3.67 -8.08 -3.09
N VAL A 178 -4.43 -7.98 -2.00
CA VAL A 178 -3.88 -8.03 -0.63
C VAL A 178 -3.24 -9.39 -0.37
N ARG A 179 -3.95 -10.49 -0.69
CA ARG A 179 -3.43 -11.85 -0.54
C ARG A 179 -2.23 -12.13 -1.44
N ALA A 180 -2.30 -11.71 -2.69
CA ALA A 180 -1.19 -11.87 -3.64
C ALA A 180 0.09 -11.19 -3.16
N TRP A 181 -0.03 -10.03 -2.53
CA TRP A 181 1.13 -9.37 -1.93
C TRP A 181 1.70 -10.19 -0.76
N GLN A 182 0.85 -10.71 0.13
CA GLN A 182 1.31 -11.53 1.27
C GLN A 182 2.03 -12.81 0.81
N HIS A 183 1.47 -13.52 -0.15
CA HIS A 183 2.08 -14.72 -0.75
C HIS A 183 3.43 -14.37 -1.39
N HIS A 184 3.48 -13.31 -2.19
CA HIS A 184 4.69 -12.94 -2.90
C HIS A 184 5.78 -12.40 -1.95
N PHE A 185 5.40 -11.65 -0.92
CA PHE A 185 6.31 -11.19 0.12
C PHE A 185 6.88 -12.35 0.93
N ALA A 186 6.05 -13.35 1.28
CA ALA A 186 6.52 -14.55 1.98
C ALA A 186 7.44 -15.42 1.12
N ASP A 187 7.19 -15.54 -0.19
CA ASP A 187 8.11 -16.21 -1.13
C ASP A 187 9.48 -15.52 -1.17
N LEU A 188 9.48 -14.18 -1.16
CA LEU A 188 10.70 -13.41 -1.16
C LEU A 188 11.41 -13.47 0.20
N PHE A 189 10.75 -13.17 1.32
CA PHE A 189 11.43 -12.89 2.59
C PHE A 189 11.14 -13.90 3.71
N GLY A 190 10.27 -14.88 3.47
CA GLY A 190 9.83 -15.87 4.44
C GLY A 190 8.62 -15.43 5.26
N THR A 191 7.92 -16.41 5.82
CA THR A 191 6.73 -16.19 6.66
C THR A 191 7.05 -15.49 7.98
N GLU A 192 8.27 -15.64 8.51
CA GLU A 192 8.72 -14.93 9.71
C GLU A 192 8.77 -13.41 9.48
N ALA A 193 9.26 -12.98 8.30
CA ALA A 193 9.25 -11.58 7.89
C ALA A 193 7.83 -11.08 7.65
N LEU A 194 7.00 -11.86 6.95
CA LEU A 194 5.59 -11.54 6.75
C LEU A 194 4.86 -11.33 8.09
N GLY A 195 5.17 -12.15 9.10
CA GLY A 195 4.62 -12.03 10.44
C GLY A 195 4.97 -10.74 11.18
N ARG A 196 5.86 -9.89 10.65
CA ARG A 196 6.14 -8.55 11.17
C ARG A 196 5.33 -7.44 10.48
N VAL A 197 4.75 -7.73 9.31
CA VAL A 197 3.96 -6.78 8.54
C VAL A 197 2.61 -6.61 9.24
N ARG A 198 2.38 -5.48 9.89
CA ARG A 198 1.13 -5.20 10.64
C ARG A 198 0.43 -3.93 10.18
N GLY A 199 1.16 -3.03 9.55
CA GLY A 199 0.61 -1.85 8.87
C GLY A 199 0.17 -2.12 7.45
N PHE A 200 -0.79 -1.34 6.98
CA PHE A 200 -1.23 -1.34 5.60
C PHE A 200 -1.25 0.07 5.02
N SER A 201 -0.80 0.22 3.79
CA SER A 201 -0.87 1.46 3.03
C SER A 201 -1.70 1.25 1.76
N PRO A 202 -2.86 1.91 1.64
CA PRO A 202 -3.64 1.82 0.41
C PRO A 202 -2.91 2.54 -0.73
N SER A 203 -2.98 1.98 -1.94
CA SER A 203 -2.46 2.65 -3.14
C SER A 203 -3.08 4.03 -3.30
N GLU A 204 -2.23 5.01 -3.64
CA GLU A 204 -2.62 6.43 -3.70
C GLU A 204 -3.15 7.00 -2.38
N MET A 205 -2.99 6.26 -1.27
CA MET A 205 -3.63 6.48 0.03
C MET A 205 -5.15 6.66 -0.08
N ALA A 206 -5.75 6.05 -1.10
CA ALA A 206 -7.14 6.25 -1.45
C ALA A 206 -8.04 5.37 -0.58
N LEU A 207 -8.79 6.02 0.30
CA LEU A 207 -9.80 5.36 1.14
C LEU A 207 -11.15 5.33 0.42
N PRO A 208 -11.88 4.20 0.39
CA PRO A 208 -13.24 4.18 -0.14
C PRO A 208 -14.18 5.05 0.69
N ASN A 209 -14.83 6.02 0.04
CA ASN A 209 -15.83 6.87 0.69
C ASN A 209 -17.21 6.19 0.75
N HIS A 210 -17.54 5.36 -0.25
CA HIS A 210 -18.79 4.61 -0.30
C HIS A 210 -18.89 3.67 0.93
N PRO A 211 -19.94 3.78 1.76
CA PRO A 211 -20.07 3.00 2.99
C PRO A 211 -19.81 1.49 2.87
N ASP A 212 -20.46 0.84 1.91
CA ASP A 212 -20.32 -0.61 1.74
C ASP A 212 -18.90 -1.01 1.33
N ALA A 213 -18.26 -0.21 0.48
CA ALA A 213 -16.88 -0.46 0.05
C ALA A 213 -15.89 -0.19 1.19
N ALA A 214 -16.12 0.85 2.00
CA ALA A 214 -15.29 1.15 3.17
C ALA A 214 -15.34 0.04 4.21
N TYR A 215 -16.54 -0.49 4.48
CA TYR A 215 -16.73 -1.63 5.37
C TYR A 215 -15.98 -2.87 4.87
N GLU A 216 -16.19 -3.23 3.60
CA GLU A 216 -15.52 -4.39 3.00
C GLU A 216 -14.01 -4.23 2.97
N PHE A 217 -13.50 -3.04 2.66
CA PHE A 217 -12.08 -2.72 2.71
C PHE A 217 -11.49 -2.95 4.10
N VAL A 218 -12.08 -2.36 5.15
CA VAL A 218 -11.60 -2.56 6.52
C VAL A 218 -11.69 -4.03 6.94
N ARG A 219 -12.78 -4.71 6.59
CA ARG A 219 -12.97 -6.15 6.87
C ARG A 219 -11.88 -7.00 6.22
N ILE A 220 -11.58 -6.76 4.93
CA ILE A 220 -10.51 -7.45 4.20
C ILE A 220 -9.16 -7.28 4.91
N LEU A 221 -8.81 -6.05 5.32
CA LEU A 221 -7.53 -5.80 5.99
C LEU A 221 -7.42 -6.57 7.31
N LYS A 222 -8.48 -6.55 8.13
CA LYS A 222 -8.49 -7.30 9.40
C LYS A 222 -8.41 -8.81 9.20
N GLU A 223 -9.18 -9.35 8.25
CA GLU A 223 -9.14 -10.78 7.93
C GLU A 223 -7.80 -11.23 7.32
N CYS A 224 -7.05 -10.31 6.73
CA CYS A 224 -5.70 -10.55 6.26
C CYS A 224 -4.65 -10.34 7.38
N GLY A 225 -5.05 -9.94 8.58
CA GLY A 225 -4.19 -9.82 9.77
C GLY A 225 -3.46 -8.47 9.93
N TYR A 226 -3.84 -7.45 9.15
CA TYR A 226 -3.35 -6.09 9.38
C TYR A 226 -4.03 -5.48 10.61
N ARG A 227 -3.24 -4.75 11.41
CA ARG A 227 -3.68 -4.16 12.70
C ARG A 227 -3.97 -2.66 12.58
N TRP A 228 -3.34 -1.99 11.63
CA TRP A 228 -3.50 -0.56 11.41
C TRP A 228 -3.31 -0.19 9.93
N LEU A 229 -3.81 0.97 9.53
CA LEU A 229 -3.53 1.53 8.20
C LEU A 229 -3.13 3.00 8.25
N LEU A 230 -2.44 3.44 7.20
CA LEU A 230 -2.24 4.87 6.93
C LEU A 230 -3.49 5.46 6.26
N VAL A 231 -3.89 6.66 6.70
CA VAL A 231 -4.92 7.48 6.04
C VAL A 231 -4.40 8.90 5.82
N GLN A 232 -4.97 9.62 4.85
CA GLN A 232 -4.67 11.04 4.68
C GLN A 232 -5.64 11.88 5.50
N GLU A 233 -5.16 12.99 6.04
CA GLU A 233 -5.98 13.91 6.85
C GLU A 233 -7.27 14.34 6.14
N HIS A 234 -7.23 14.53 4.82
CA HIS A 234 -8.38 14.99 4.03
C HIS A 234 -9.28 13.86 3.47
N THR A 235 -8.92 12.59 3.65
CA THR A 235 -9.76 11.45 3.21
C THR A 235 -10.68 10.94 4.33
N VAL A 236 -10.55 11.49 5.53
CA VAL A 236 -11.31 11.13 6.72
C VAL A 236 -11.89 12.37 7.40
N GLU A 237 -12.91 12.15 8.23
CA GLU A 237 -13.55 13.18 9.04
C GLU A 237 -13.84 12.63 10.45
N GLY A 238 -14.05 13.54 11.42
CA GLY A 238 -14.46 13.18 12.77
C GLY A 238 -15.82 12.48 12.75
N ALA A 239 -15.92 11.27 13.32
CA ALA A 239 -17.15 10.48 13.23
C ALA A 239 -18.34 11.13 13.98
N ALA A 240 -18.07 11.95 15.00
CA ALA A 240 -19.10 12.57 15.82
C ALA A 240 -19.80 13.75 15.13
N ASP A 241 -19.05 14.58 14.41
CA ASP A 241 -19.51 15.87 13.89
C ASP A 241 -19.26 16.06 12.38
N GLY A 242 -18.53 15.16 11.72
CA GLY A 242 -18.08 15.33 10.35
C GLY A 242 -17.03 16.44 10.20
N GLY A 243 -16.39 16.86 11.30
CA GLY A 243 -15.38 17.91 11.32
C GLY A 243 -13.99 17.42 10.90
N PRO A 244 -12.99 18.32 10.84
CA PRO A 244 -11.60 17.95 10.55
C PRO A 244 -11.00 17.05 11.64
N VAL A 245 -9.94 16.33 11.28
CA VAL A 245 -9.19 15.48 12.21
C VAL A 245 -8.64 16.32 13.36
N ARG A 246 -8.86 15.87 14.60
CA ARG A 246 -8.31 16.49 15.81
C ARG A 246 -7.14 15.67 16.33
N ARG A 247 -6.07 16.34 16.75
CA ARG A 247 -4.81 15.74 17.24
C ARG A 247 -4.27 14.66 16.27
N PRO A 248 -3.90 15.04 15.03
CA PRO A 248 -3.56 14.07 13.97
C PRO A 248 -2.32 13.22 14.25
N HIS A 249 -1.48 13.62 15.22
CA HIS A 249 -0.29 12.85 15.64
C HIS A 249 -0.56 11.81 16.74
N LEU A 250 -1.82 11.59 17.11
CA LEU A 250 -2.24 10.46 17.94
C LEU A 250 -2.94 9.44 17.04
N PRO A 251 -2.95 8.14 17.42
CA PRO A 251 -3.70 7.15 16.68
C PRO A 251 -5.21 7.40 16.79
N HIS A 252 -5.93 7.05 15.72
CA HIS A 252 -7.38 7.14 15.62
C HIS A 252 -7.98 5.76 15.40
N ARG A 253 -9.29 5.64 15.60
CA ARG A 253 -10.06 4.45 15.24
C ARG A 253 -10.91 4.77 14.02
N LEU A 254 -10.57 4.20 12.87
CA LEU A 254 -11.38 4.32 11.66
C LEU A 254 -12.58 3.40 11.77
N LEU A 255 -13.78 3.98 11.82
CA LEU A 255 -15.05 3.28 11.83
C LEU A 255 -15.56 3.13 10.40
N ALA A 256 -15.92 1.91 10.02
CA ALA A 256 -16.57 1.60 8.77
C ALA A 256 -17.89 0.88 9.02
N ARG A 257 -18.97 1.44 8.47
CA ARG A 257 -20.33 0.90 8.57
C ARG A 257 -20.90 0.71 7.17
N ASN A 258 -21.64 -0.37 6.96
CA ASN A 258 -22.34 -0.62 5.70
C ASN A 258 -23.85 -0.33 5.78
N SER A 259 -24.51 -0.41 4.63
CA SER A 259 -25.95 -0.23 4.44
C SER A 259 -26.81 -1.28 5.17
N LEU A 260 -26.22 -2.42 5.54
CA LEU A 260 -26.87 -3.46 6.34
C LEU A 260 -26.71 -3.25 7.86
N GLY A 261 -26.04 -2.17 8.27
CA GLY A 261 -25.81 -1.84 9.69
C GLY A 261 -24.64 -2.59 10.32
N GLN A 262 -23.89 -3.40 9.57
CA GLN A 262 -22.68 -4.05 10.06
C GLN A 262 -21.56 -3.03 10.24
N GLN A 263 -20.68 -3.29 11.21
CA GLN A 263 -19.58 -2.40 11.56
C GLN A 263 -18.25 -3.16 11.64
N ALA A 264 -17.19 -2.49 11.20
CA ALA A 264 -15.82 -2.89 11.41
C ALA A 264 -15.00 -1.65 11.77
N SER A 265 -13.90 -1.85 12.49
CA SER A 265 -12.98 -0.77 12.85
C SER A 265 -11.54 -1.23 12.81
N ILE A 266 -10.63 -0.30 12.56
CA ILE A 266 -9.19 -0.54 12.51
C ILE A 266 -8.46 0.71 12.99
N THR A 267 -7.31 0.55 13.63
CA THR A 267 -6.44 1.68 13.99
C THR A 267 -6.00 2.42 12.72
N ALA A 268 -6.14 3.73 12.71
CA ALA A 268 -5.71 4.60 11.64
C ALA A 268 -4.63 5.56 12.12
N ILE A 269 -3.56 5.66 11.36
CA ILE A 269 -2.50 6.64 11.55
C ILE A 269 -2.62 7.68 10.45
N VAL A 270 -2.76 8.94 10.87
CA VAL A 270 -2.98 10.05 9.95
C VAL A 270 -1.63 10.55 9.45
N LYS A 271 -1.43 10.44 8.15
CA LYS A 271 -0.34 11.12 7.45
C LYS A 271 -0.59 12.63 7.52
N THR A 272 0.31 13.37 8.17
CA THR A 272 0.21 14.84 8.32
C THR A 272 0.99 15.57 7.23
N GLN A 273 0.53 16.78 6.86
CA GLN A 273 1.06 17.59 5.75
C GLN A 273 0.92 16.89 4.38
N GLY A 274 0.58 17.60 3.30
CA GLY A 274 0.16 17.04 1.99
C GLY A 274 1.17 16.10 1.26
N SER A 275 0.84 15.61 0.05
CA SER A 275 1.83 14.96 -0.86
C SER A 275 2.91 15.96 -1.24
N ASP A 276 3.95 16.08 -0.46
CA ASP A 276 5.14 16.72 -0.96
C ASP A 276 6.35 15.84 -0.67
N ALA A 277 6.85 15.20 -1.73
CA ALA A 277 8.07 14.41 -1.67
C ALA A 277 9.23 15.20 -1.10
N LYS A 278 9.21 16.55 -1.20
CA LYS A 278 10.19 17.42 -0.57
C LYS A 278 10.18 17.31 0.95
N LEU A 279 9.02 17.13 1.59
CA LEU A 279 8.92 17.08 3.05
C LEU A 279 9.63 15.83 3.60
N VAL A 280 9.36 14.66 3.03
CA VAL A 280 10.03 13.42 3.42
C VAL A 280 11.51 13.46 3.01
N ALA A 281 11.82 13.95 1.81
CA ALA A 281 13.21 14.09 1.36
C ALA A 281 14.05 14.99 2.28
N GLN A 282 13.45 16.03 2.85
CA GLN A 282 14.14 16.93 3.78
C GLN A 282 13.99 16.53 5.25
N MET A 283 13.43 15.34 5.53
CA MET A 283 13.16 14.84 6.88
C MET A 283 12.36 15.85 7.73
N GLN A 284 11.44 16.61 7.10
CA GLN A 284 10.53 17.51 7.80
C GLN A 284 9.76 16.87 8.97
N PRO A 285 9.33 15.59 8.96
CA PRO A 285 8.61 15.02 10.10
C PRO A 285 9.45 14.98 11.39
N TYR A 286 10.78 14.86 11.29
CA TYR A 286 11.67 15.00 12.44
C TYR A 286 11.61 16.42 13.03
N PHE A 287 11.67 17.44 12.17
CA PHE A 287 11.63 18.83 12.61
C PHE A 287 10.25 19.25 13.15
N GLU A 288 9.17 18.68 12.61
CA GLU A 288 7.83 18.82 13.17
C GLU A 288 7.74 18.17 14.55
N ALA A 289 8.23 16.93 14.71
CA ALA A 289 8.24 16.24 15.99
C ALA A 289 8.99 17.03 17.07
N ARG A 290 10.10 17.70 16.74
CA ARG A 290 10.84 18.59 17.66
C ARG A 290 10.03 19.77 18.19
N GLY A 291 9.00 20.20 17.47
CA GLY A 291 8.06 21.25 17.91
C GLY A 291 6.93 20.74 18.79
N LEU A 292 6.81 19.42 18.97
CA LEU A 292 5.74 18.79 19.74
C LEU A 292 6.21 18.39 21.14
N ALA A 293 5.21 18.16 22.00
CA ALA A 293 5.39 17.63 23.34
C ALA A 293 4.34 16.56 23.61
N ARG A 294 4.54 15.80 24.70
CA ARG A 294 3.62 14.72 25.11
C ARG A 294 2.17 15.23 25.16
N MET A 295 1.24 14.38 24.76
CA MET A 295 -0.19 14.66 24.72
C MET A 295 -0.94 13.70 25.65
N GLU A 296 -2.14 14.08 26.06
CA GLU A 296 -3.00 13.18 26.83
C GLU A 296 -3.77 12.23 25.91
N LEU A 297 -3.69 10.94 26.19
CA LEU A 297 -4.44 9.86 25.56
C LEU A 297 -4.83 8.84 26.64
N ALA A 298 -6.13 8.54 26.78
CA ALA A 298 -6.64 7.57 27.77
C ALA A 298 -6.14 7.80 29.22
N GLY A 299 -6.04 9.07 29.65
CA GLY A 299 -5.52 9.42 30.98
C GLY A 299 -4.00 9.21 31.17
N ARG A 300 -3.27 8.87 30.10
CA ARG A 300 -1.80 8.79 30.06
C ARG A 300 -1.23 9.96 29.27
N ARG A 301 0.00 10.34 29.61
CA ARG A 301 0.79 11.31 28.84
C ARG A 301 1.70 10.52 27.92
N VAL A 302 1.47 10.56 26.61
CA VAL A 302 2.21 9.79 25.60
C VAL A 302 2.90 10.72 24.59
N PRO A 303 4.04 10.33 24.01
CA PRO A 303 4.64 11.09 22.92
C PRO A 303 3.72 11.01 21.68
N PRO A 304 3.39 12.13 21.01
CA PRO A 304 2.74 12.10 19.70
C PRO A 304 3.72 11.57 18.63
N LEU A 305 3.20 10.96 17.58
CA LEU A 305 3.98 10.44 16.44
C LEU A 305 3.67 11.25 15.18
N VAL A 306 4.67 11.93 14.62
CA VAL A 306 4.55 12.57 13.30
C VAL A 306 4.82 11.51 12.23
N THR A 307 3.81 11.17 11.44
CA THR A 307 3.95 10.13 10.41
C THR A 307 3.78 10.72 9.02
N GLN A 308 4.74 10.43 8.13
CA GLN A 308 4.67 10.84 6.73
C GLN A 308 5.09 9.70 5.80
N ILE A 309 4.55 9.74 4.58
CA ILE A 309 4.87 8.82 3.50
C ILE A 309 5.02 9.61 2.20
N SER A 310 5.96 9.20 1.37
CA SER A 310 6.16 9.74 0.02
C SER A 310 6.70 8.66 -0.91
N ASP A 311 6.42 8.82 -2.19
CA ASP A 311 7.14 8.17 -3.28
C ASP A 311 8.65 8.31 -3.09
N GLY A 312 9.37 7.19 -3.08
CA GLY A 312 10.81 7.15 -2.83
C GLY A 312 11.66 7.34 -4.08
N GLU A 313 11.06 7.13 -5.26
CA GLU A 313 11.67 7.27 -6.58
C GLU A 313 11.22 8.52 -7.36
N ASN A 314 10.36 9.37 -6.79
CA ASN A 314 9.81 10.53 -7.51
C ASN A 314 10.43 11.87 -7.10
N GLY A 315 10.83 12.65 -8.11
CA GLY A 315 11.22 14.05 -7.96
C GLY A 315 12.68 14.30 -7.62
N GLY A 316 13.24 15.39 -8.15
CA GLY A 316 14.66 15.73 -7.97
C GLY A 316 15.08 15.91 -6.51
N VAL A 317 14.17 16.33 -5.62
CA VAL A 317 14.50 16.51 -4.19
C VAL A 317 14.65 15.16 -3.49
N MET A 318 13.76 14.19 -3.76
CA MET A 318 13.90 12.83 -3.21
C MET A 318 15.17 12.13 -3.70
N MET A 319 15.58 12.43 -4.93
CA MET A 319 16.79 11.87 -5.53
C MET A 319 18.08 12.44 -4.94
N ASN A 320 18.12 13.75 -4.69
CA ASN A 320 19.36 14.44 -4.35
C ASN A 320 19.49 14.78 -2.85
N GLU A 321 18.38 15.01 -2.14
CA GLU A 321 18.41 15.54 -0.78
C GLU A 321 18.09 14.48 0.28
N PHE A 322 17.28 13.45 -0.03
CA PHE A 322 16.88 12.43 0.94
C PHE A 322 18.07 11.71 1.56
N SER A 323 18.98 11.17 0.74
CA SER A 323 20.08 10.35 1.22
C SER A 323 20.97 11.04 2.28
N PRO A 324 21.57 12.23 2.01
CA PRO A 324 22.37 12.91 3.03
C PRO A 324 21.52 13.34 4.22
N LYS A 325 20.26 13.74 4.02
CA LYS A 325 19.40 14.22 5.10
C LYS A 325 18.92 13.12 6.02
N TYR A 326 18.56 11.97 5.48
CA TYR A 326 18.20 10.77 6.22
C TYR A 326 19.35 10.33 7.13
N LEU A 327 20.56 10.21 6.58
CA LEU A 327 21.75 9.83 7.36
C LEU A 327 22.03 10.83 8.49
N GLN A 328 21.95 12.14 8.20
CA GLN A 328 22.11 13.18 9.21
C GLN A 328 21.09 13.04 10.34
N VAL A 329 19.80 12.97 10.00
CA VAL A 329 18.71 12.95 10.98
C VAL A 329 18.72 11.67 11.80
N MET A 330 18.96 10.51 11.19
CA MET A 330 19.04 9.26 11.96
C MET A 330 20.23 9.26 12.92
N ALA A 331 21.37 9.85 12.52
CA ALA A 331 22.52 9.98 13.41
C ALA A 331 22.26 10.91 14.61
N GLU A 332 21.49 11.98 14.41
CA GLU A 332 21.10 12.96 15.45
C GLU A 332 20.01 12.39 16.37
N ALA A 333 18.92 11.86 15.79
CA ALA A 333 17.73 11.46 16.51
C ALA A 333 17.92 10.20 17.37
N SER A 334 18.87 9.33 17.01
CA SER A 334 19.17 8.09 17.78
C SER A 334 19.53 8.33 19.25
N ALA A 335 19.94 9.55 19.63
CA ALA A 335 20.31 9.90 21.01
C ALA A 335 19.44 11.04 21.59
N GLY A 336 18.32 11.36 20.94
CA GLY A 336 17.49 12.53 21.28
C GLY A 336 16.15 12.18 21.92
N SER A 337 15.48 13.19 22.47
CA SER A 337 14.12 13.07 23.02
C SER A 337 13.01 12.95 21.94
N HIS A 338 13.40 12.82 20.68
CA HIS A 338 12.51 12.78 19.51
C HIS A 338 12.90 11.60 18.60
N PRO A 339 12.85 10.35 19.09
CA PRO A 339 13.37 9.19 18.38
C PRO A 339 12.58 8.88 17.10
N PRO A 340 13.25 8.29 16.08
CA PRO A 340 12.54 7.64 14.99
C PRO A 340 11.86 6.37 15.52
N LEU A 341 10.63 6.10 15.10
CA LEU A 341 9.84 4.93 15.52
C LEU A 341 9.14 4.30 14.32
N GLY A 342 9.07 2.97 14.29
CA GLY A 342 8.05 2.28 13.50
C GLY A 342 6.66 2.55 14.08
N VAL A 343 5.62 2.50 13.27
CA VAL A 343 4.24 2.66 13.76
C VAL A 343 3.82 1.45 14.59
N THR A 344 4.17 0.22 14.18
CA THR A 344 3.85 -0.96 14.99
C THR A 344 4.58 -0.92 16.33
N GLU A 345 5.86 -0.52 16.34
CA GLU A 345 6.64 -0.30 17.57
C GLU A 345 5.97 0.74 18.48
N TYR A 346 5.54 1.87 17.92
CA TYR A 346 4.81 2.91 18.65
C TYR A 346 3.50 2.40 19.26
N LEU A 347 2.69 1.67 18.49
CA LEU A 347 1.43 1.09 18.97
C LEU A 347 1.66 0.05 20.07
N GLU A 348 2.72 -0.76 19.98
CA GLU A 348 3.09 -1.72 21.02
C GLU A 348 3.49 -1.04 22.33
N HIS A 349 4.17 0.11 22.27
CA HIS A 349 4.40 0.93 23.47
C HIS A 349 3.07 1.41 24.08
N LEU A 350 2.12 1.89 23.27
CA LEU A 350 0.81 2.31 23.77
C LEU A 350 0.04 1.13 24.40
N GLU A 351 0.06 -0.04 23.76
CA GLU A 351 -0.55 -1.27 24.29
C GLU A 351 0.06 -1.67 25.64
N SER A 352 1.38 -1.54 25.82
CA SER A 352 2.05 -1.82 27.10
C SER A 352 1.64 -0.85 28.23
N LEU A 353 1.13 0.34 27.88
CA LEU A 353 0.53 1.30 28.82
C LEU A 353 -0.97 1.02 29.09
N GLY A 354 -1.53 -0.03 28.48
CA GLY A 354 -2.94 -0.40 28.57
C GLY A 354 -3.86 0.42 27.66
N ILE A 355 -3.30 1.12 26.66
CA ILE A 355 -4.07 1.92 25.70
C ILE A 355 -4.35 1.04 24.48
N ALA A 356 -5.62 0.94 24.08
CA ALA A 356 -6.06 0.10 22.98
C ALA A 356 -6.86 0.89 21.92
N GLU A 357 -7.19 0.23 20.81
CA GLU A 357 -7.99 0.80 19.71
C GLU A 357 -9.29 1.49 20.20
N ALA A 358 -9.90 0.97 21.26
CA ALA A 358 -11.13 1.50 21.82
C ALA A 358 -10.98 2.91 22.43
N ASP A 359 -9.77 3.28 22.86
CA ASP A 359 -9.45 4.57 23.46
C ASP A 359 -9.18 5.66 22.43
N PHE A 360 -9.03 5.28 21.16
CA PHE A 360 -8.69 6.21 20.09
C PHE A 360 -9.90 6.99 19.60
N MET A 361 -9.66 8.26 19.22
CA MET A 361 -10.73 9.11 18.70
C MET A 361 -11.30 8.53 17.40
N PRO A 362 -12.64 8.46 17.26
CA PRO A 362 -13.24 7.83 16.10
C PRO A 362 -13.20 8.75 14.87
N LEU A 363 -12.74 8.19 13.76
CA LEU A 363 -12.80 8.75 12.42
C LEU A 363 -13.73 7.92 11.53
N GLN A 364 -14.14 8.49 10.42
CA GLN A 364 -14.81 7.77 9.33
C GLN A 364 -14.36 8.35 7.98
N PRO A 365 -14.55 7.64 6.86
CA PRO A 365 -14.27 8.21 5.54
C PRO A 365 -15.06 9.51 5.30
N VAL A 366 -14.44 10.44 4.58
CA VAL A 366 -15.03 11.76 4.33
C VAL A 366 -16.41 11.65 3.66
N PHE A 367 -17.29 12.60 3.98
CA PHE A 367 -18.70 12.70 3.57
C PHE A 367 -19.68 11.71 4.21
N GLN A 368 -19.21 10.72 4.97
CA GLN A 368 -20.11 9.73 5.54
C GLN A 368 -21.05 10.30 6.62
N LYS A 369 -20.69 11.37 7.33
CA LYS A 369 -21.56 12.02 8.33
C LYS A 369 -22.88 12.46 7.69
N ARG A 370 -22.79 13.06 6.50
CA ARG A 370 -23.96 13.52 5.74
C ARG A 370 -24.89 12.38 5.33
N ILE A 371 -24.32 11.21 5.06
CA ILE A 371 -25.07 9.98 4.75
C ILE A 371 -25.74 9.48 6.03
N TRP A 372 -24.96 9.28 7.09
CA TRP A 372 -25.43 8.67 8.34
C TRP A 372 -26.45 9.51 9.11
N ASP A 373 -26.45 10.82 8.94
CA ASP A 373 -27.48 11.70 9.52
C ASP A 373 -28.86 11.52 8.89
N ARG A 374 -28.93 10.94 7.68
CA ARG A 374 -30.17 10.80 6.90
C ARG A 374 -30.56 9.35 6.61
N TYR A 375 -29.60 8.43 6.66
CA TYR A 375 -29.83 7.04 6.34
C TYR A 375 -30.61 6.34 7.46
N THR A 376 -31.75 5.75 7.11
CA THR A 376 -32.69 5.10 8.05
C THR A 376 -32.73 3.57 7.89
N GLY A 377 -31.80 3.00 7.12
CA GLY A 377 -31.81 1.58 6.75
C GLY A 377 -32.48 1.34 5.38
N GLY A 378 -32.61 0.06 5.01
CA GLY A 378 -33.17 -0.36 3.72
C GLY A 378 -32.16 -0.95 2.73
N GLY A 379 -30.93 -1.22 3.18
CA GLY A 379 -29.91 -1.92 2.39
C GLY A 379 -29.29 -1.08 1.27
N PRO A 380 -28.54 -1.75 0.35
CA PRO A 380 -27.73 -1.09 -0.68
C PRO A 380 -28.53 -0.17 -1.61
N ASP A 381 -29.74 -0.57 -2.01
CA ASP A 381 -30.58 0.22 -2.93
C ASP A 381 -31.02 1.54 -2.29
N ALA A 382 -31.45 1.50 -1.03
CA ALA A 382 -31.82 2.70 -0.28
C ALA A 382 -30.61 3.63 -0.07
N LEU A 383 -29.43 3.07 0.18
CA LEU A 383 -28.18 3.82 0.31
C LEU A 383 -27.83 4.50 -1.02
N GLY A 384 -27.92 3.77 -2.14
CA GLY A 384 -27.67 4.29 -3.48
C GLY A 384 -28.61 5.45 -3.84
N ALA A 385 -29.90 5.32 -3.52
CA ALA A 385 -30.88 6.39 -3.72
C ALA A 385 -30.56 7.65 -2.90
N LEU A 386 -30.15 7.49 -1.63
CA LEU A 386 -29.75 8.59 -0.76
C LEU A 386 -28.48 9.29 -1.27
N ILE A 387 -27.46 8.53 -1.68
CA ILE A 387 -26.23 9.07 -2.26
C ILE A 387 -26.54 9.88 -3.53
N ALA A 388 -27.41 9.37 -4.41
CA ALA A 388 -27.84 10.08 -5.61
C ALA A 388 -28.58 11.38 -5.27
N GLN A 389 -29.41 11.39 -4.23
CA GLN A 389 -30.07 12.61 -3.74
C GLN A 389 -29.06 13.63 -3.20
N LEU A 390 -28.10 13.20 -2.38
CA LEU A 390 -27.07 14.07 -1.83
C LEU A 390 -26.19 14.69 -2.93
N LYS A 391 -25.84 13.91 -3.96
CA LYS A 391 -25.07 14.39 -5.13
C LYS A 391 -25.84 15.44 -5.95
N LYS A 392 -27.17 15.34 -6.03
CA LYS A 392 -28.02 16.37 -6.68
C LYS A 392 -28.10 17.68 -5.88
N GLN A 393 -27.99 17.60 -4.55
CA GLN A 393 -28.09 18.76 -3.65
C GLN A 393 -26.78 19.56 -3.55
N ASP A 394 -25.63 18.88 -3.66
CA ASP A 394 -24.32 19.50 -3.56
C ASP A 394 -23.36 18.84 -4.56
N HIS A 395 -22.97 19.59 -5.59
CA HIS A 395 -22.05 19.10 -6.61
C HIS A 395 -20.67 18.74 -6.09
N ARG A 396 -20.30 19.11 -4.86
CA ARG A 396 -19.03 18.73 -4.22
C ARG A 396 -19.10 17.38 -3.47
N PHE A 397 -20.30 16.82 -3.30
CA PHE A 397 -20.47 15.54 -2.63
C PHE A 397 -20.14 14.39 -3.59
N HIS A 398 -19.07 13.65 -3.29
CA HIS A 398 -18.61 12.52 -4.09
C HIS A 398 -18.16 11.36 -3.21
N VAL A 399 -18.67 10.16 -3.52
CA VAL A 399 -18.27 8.91 -2.86
C VAL A 399 -17.43 7.99 -3.77
N GLU A 400 -17.04 8.49 -4.94
CA GLU A 400 -16.35 7.75 -6.01
C GLU A 400 -14.82 7.61 -5.77
N GLY A 401 -14.31 8.12 -4.64
CA GLY A 401 -12.90 8.09 -4.26
C GLY A 401 -12.07 9.26 -4.80
N GLY A 402 -11.16 9.79 -3.98
CA GLY A 402 -10.19 10.84 -4.37
C GLY A 402 -8.79 10.27 -4.59
N SER A 403 -7.96 10.98 -5.37
CA SER A 403 -6.51 10.74 -5.49
C SER A 403 -5.72 11.44 -4.40
N TRP A 404 -4.42 11.13 -4.28
CA TRP A 404 -3.48 11.80 -3.38
C TRP A 404 -3.49 13.34 -3.50
N THR A 405 -3.79 13.87 -4.69
CA THR A 405 -3.87 15.33 -4.97
C THR A 405 -5.27 15.92 -4.90
N GLY A 406 -6.31 15.11 -4.63
CA GLY A 406 -7.71 15.55 -4.62
C GLY A 406 -8.28 15.99 -5.97
N ASN A 407 -7.47 16.00 -7.04
CA ASN A 407 -7.79 16.61 -8.34
C ASN A 407 -7.91 15.60 -9.50
N ILE A 408 -7.65 14.31 -9.28
CA ILE A 408 -7.73 13.26 -10.31
C ILE A 408 -8.95 12.39 -10.05
N SER A 409 -9.81 12.23 -11.07
CA SER A 409 -10.88 11.23 -11.06
C SER A 409 -10.35 9.91 -11.58
N TRP A 410 -10.45 8.85 -10.78
CA TRP A 410 -10.02 7.49 -11.15
C TRP A 410 -11.01 6.74 -12.05
N THR A 411 -12.18 7.34 -12.29
CA THR A 411 -13.32 6.75 -13.00
C THR A 411 -13.65 7.51 -14.28
N ARG A 412 -13.65 8.85 -14.24
CA ARG A 412 -14.12 9.69 -15.35
C ARG A 412 -13.14 9.71 -16.51
N GLY A 413 -13.59 9.30 -17.70
CA GLY A 413 -12.82 9.39 -18.94
C GLY A 413 -11.91 8.19 -19.21
N TYR A 414 -12.02 7.12 -18.43
CA TYR A 414 -11.23 5.88 -18.60
C TYR A 414 -12.12 4.64 -18.83
N ASP A 415 -13.34 4.83 -19.33
CA ASP A 415 -14.30 3.74 -19.62
C ASP A 415 -13.69 2.68 -20.54
N ASN A 416 -12.81 3.11 -21.46
CA ASN A 416 -12.08 2.25 -22.39
C ASN A 416 -11.13 1.25 -21.73
N VAL A 417 -10.74 1.46 -20.48
CA VAL A 417 -9.91 0.52 -19.70
C VAL A 417 -10.69 -0.07 -18.54
N LEU A 418 -11.52 0.72 -17.87
CA LEU A 418 -12.34 0.26 -16.74
C LEU A 418 -13.37 -0.78 -17.13
N GLY A 419 -14.02 -0.65 -18.29
CA GLY A 419 -14.95 -1.66 -18.82
C GLY A 419 -14.26 -3.02 -18.98
N PRO A 420 -13.18 -3.12 -19.76
CA PRO A 420 -12.40 -4.36 -19.89
C PRO A 420 -11.89 -4.92 -18.55
N MET A 421 -11.46 -4.08 -17.61
CA MET A 421 -11.06 -4.53 -16.27
C MET A 421 -12.24 -5.16 -15.51
N GLN A 422 -13.43 -4.57 -15.58
CA GLN A 422 -14.64 -5.08 -14.94
C GLN A 422 -15.09 -6.41 -15.58
N GLU A 423 -15.01 -6.53 -16.91
CA GLU A 423 -15.32 -7.78 -17.62
C GLU A 423 -14.35 -8.90 -17.22
N ALA A 424 -13.04 -8.62 -17.19
CA ALA A 424 -12.03 -9.58 -16.75
C ALA A 424 -12.23 -9.99 -15.29
N SER A 425 -12.55 -9.04 -14.41
CA SER A 425 -12.90 -9.28 -13.01
C SER A 425 -14.11 -10.22 -12.85
N ALA A 426 -15.20 -9.93 -13.57
CA ALA A 426 -16.42 -10.73 -13.53
C ALA A 426 -16.18 -12.15 -14.05
N LEU A 427 -15.41 -12.29 -15.14
CA LEU A 427 -15.05 -13.58 -15.71
C LEU A 427 -14.15 -14.38 -14.75
N PHE A 428 -13.22 -13.74 -14.06
CA PHE A 428 -12.39 -14.38 -13.04
C PHE A 428 -13.23 -14.88 -11.85
N ASP A 429 -14.18 -14.06 -11.36
CA ASP A 429 -15.12 -14.48 -10.33
C ASP A 429 -15.91 -15.73 -10.76
N GLU A 430 -16.48 -15.71 -11.96
CA GLU A 430 -17.26 -16.84 -12.49
C GLU A 430 -16.41 -18.11 -12.63
N LYS A 431 -15.31 -18.03 -13.38
CA LYS A 431 -14.54 -19.19 -13.84
C LYS A 431 -13.56 -19.73 -12.81
N VAL A 432 -13.15 -18.92 -11.83
CA VAL A 432 -12.18 -19.33 -10.81
C VAL A 432 -12.84 -19.41 -9.44
N ARG A 433 -13.35 -18.29 -8.92
CA ARG A 433 -13.83 -18.22 -7.53
C ARG A 433 -15.11 -19.02 -7.31
N ARG A 434 -16.15 -18.81 -8.12
CA ARG A 434 -17.43 -19.52 -7.99
C ARG A 434 -17.34 -20.97 -8.45
N ALA A 435 -16.51 -21.26 -9.45
CA ALA A 435 -16.23 -22.62 -9.90
C ALA A 435 -15.36 -23.42 -8.92
N GLY A 436 -14.75 -22.78 -7.91
CA GLY A 436 -13.92 -23.44 -6.91
C GLY A 436 -12.61 -23.98 -7.47
N VAL A 437 -12.04 -23.32 -8.49
CA VAL A 437 -10.76 -23.75 -9.07
C VAL A 437 -9.64 -23.57 -8.03
N PRO A 438 -8.84 -24.61 -7.74
CA PRO A 438 -7.76 -24.50 -6.77
C PRO A 438 -6.71 -23.46 -7.18
N PRO A 439 -6.18 -22.65 -6.23
CA PRO A 439 -5.09 -21.71 -6.50
C PRO A 439 -3.80 -22.35 -7.05
N ALA A 440 -3.64 -23.66 -6.88
CA ALA A 440 -2.52 -24.44 -7.42
C ALA A 440 -2.63 -24.71 -8.93
N ASP A 441 -3.80 -24.49 -9.56
CA ASP A 441 -3.93 -24.61 -11.02
C ASP A 441 -3.07 -23.53 -11.70
N PRO A 442 -2.11 -23.90 -12.57
CA PRO A 442 -1.25 -22.94 -13.26
C PRO A 442 -2.02 -21.91 -14.10
N ARG A 443 -3.19 -22.28 -14.64
CA ARG A 443 -4.07 -21.38 -15.41
C ARG A 443 -4.72 -20.34 -14.50
N CYS A 444 -5.10 -20.73 -13.28
CA CYS A 444 -5.60 -19.81 -12.25
C CYS A 444 -4.54 -18.77 -11.90
N ARG A 445 -3.29 -19.20 -11.63
CA ARG A 445 -2.19 -18.27 -11.32
C ARG A 445 -1.93 -17.30 -12.47
N ARG A 446 -1.92 -17.79 -13.72
CA ARG A 446 -1.70 -16.95 -14.91
C ARG A 446 -2.82 -15.94 -15.12
N ALA A 447 -4.08 -16.37 -15.04
CA ALA A 447 -5.22 -15.48 -15.13
C ALA A 447 -5.20 -14.42 -14.03
N LEU A 448 -4.86 -14.81 -12.80
CA LEU A 448 -4.72 -13.91 -11.67
C LEU A 448 -3.60 -12.89 -11.92
N PHE A 449 -2.44 -13.32 -12.40
CA PHE A 449 -1.32 -12.43 -12.72
C PHE A 449 -1.74 -11.33 -13.70
N TYR A 450 -2.37 -11.68 -14.82
CA TYR A 450 -2.82 -10.69 -15.79
C TYR A 450 -3.93 -9.80 -15.25
N LEU A 451 -4.89 -10.34 -14.47
CA LEU A 451 -5.94 -9.53 -13.84
C LEU A 451 -5.35 -8.48 -12.90
N LEU A 452 -4.47 -8.90 -11.98
CA LEU A 452 -3.87 -7.99 -11.00
C LEU A 452 -2.92 -6.98 -11.68
N ALA A 453 -2.16 -7.39 -12.69
CA ALA A 453 -1.31 -6.48 -13.45
C ALA A 453 -2.16 -5.44 -14.22
N ALA A 454 -3.30 -5.86 -14.78
CA ALA A 454 -4.21 -4.97 -15.49
C ALA A 454 -4.81 -3.90 -14.58
N GLN A 455 -5.08 -4.19 -13.30
CA GLN A 455 -5.81 -3.30 -12.40
C GLN A 455 -4.99 -2.16 -11.77
N THR A 456 -3.72 -2.01 -12.14
CA THR A 456 -2.85 -0.94 -11.64
C THR A 456 -3.43 0.48 -11.89
N SER A 457 -3.18 1.40 -10.95
CA SER A 457 -3.53 2.82 -11.10
C SER A 457 -2.77 3.49 -12.27
N CYS A 458 -1.57 3.01 -12.60
CA CYS A 458 -0.68 3.61 -13.59
C CYS A 458 -1.30 3.74 -14.98
N PHE A 459 -2.11 2.78 -15.42
CA PHE A 459 -2.76 2.82 -16.74
C PHE A 459 -3.80 3.93 -16.89
N ARG A 460 -4.17 4.57 -15.78
CA ARG A 460 -5.03 5.76 -15.77
C ARG A 460 -4.22 7.01 -15.41
N TYR A 461 -3.26 6.90 -14.49
CA TYR A 461 -2.45 8.03 -14.02
C TYR A 461 -1.65 8.71 -15.14
N TRP A 462 -0.98 7.95 -16.01
CA TRP A 462 -0.11 8.50 -17.06
C TRP A 462 -0.85 9.01 -18.30
N GLY A 463 -2.19 8.98 -18.29
CA GLY A 463 -3.02 9.44 -19.39
C GLY A 463 -3.34 8.38 -20.44
N GLN A 464 -4.01 8.82 -21.50
CA GLN A 464 -4.46 7.97 -22.61
C GLN A 464 -3.30 7.57 -23.55
N GLY A 465 -3.52 6.54 -24.37
CA GLY A 465 -2.54 6.05 -25.36
C GLY A 465 -1.94 4.69 -24.96
N ALA A 466 -0.62 4.54 -25.10
CA ALA A 466 0.09 3.28 -24.87
C ALA A 466 -0.24 2.66 -23.49
N TRP A 467 -0.29 3.46 -22.42
CA TRP A 467 -0.65 2.99 -21.08
C TRP A 467 -2.05 2.37 -21.00
N THR A 468 -3.04 2.97 -21.66
CA THR A 468 -4.38 2.40 -21.73
C THR A 468 -4.47 1.17 -22.63
N GLU A 469 -3.61 1.08 -23.66
CA GLU A 469 -3.48 -0.10 -24.51
C GLU A 469 -2.86 -1.28 -23.77
N TYR A 470 -1.83 -1.03 -22.95
CA TYR A 470 -1.24 -2.02 -22.05
C TYR A 470 -2.27 -2.60 -21.09
N GLY A 471 -3.07 -1.74 -20.44
CA GLY A 471 -4.14 -2.20 -19.56
C GLY A 471 -5.19 -3.07 -20.28
N ARG A 472 -5.63 -2.66 -21.48
CA ARG A 472 -6.57 -3.44 -22.30
C ARG A 472 -5.99 -4.77 -22.74
N GLU A 473 -4.72 -4.80 -23.14
CA GLU A 473 -4.05 -6.02 -23.57
C GLU A 473 -3.92 -7.02 -22.41
N LEU A 474 -3.57 -6.56 -21.21
CA LEU A 474 -3.54 -7.43 -20.03
C LEU A 474 -4.94 -7.97 -19.68
N CYS A 475 -6.00 -7.14 -19.78
CA CYS A 475 -7.38 -7.62 -19.63
C CYS A 475 -7.72 -8.70 -20.66
N ARG A 476 -7.32 -8.51 -21.93
CA ARG A 476 -7.54 -9.49 -23.00
C ARG A 476 -6.83 -10.81 -22.70
N ARG A 477 -5.57 -10.77 -22.25
CA ARG A 477 -4.78 -11.96 -21.87
C ARG A 477 -5.39 -12.70 -20.67
N ALA A 478 -5.89 -11.96 -19.68
CA ALA A 478 -6.64 -12.53 -18.55
C ALA A 478 -7.89 -13.27 -19.06
N ALA A 479 -8.70 -12.60 -19.87
CA ALA A 479 -9.93 -13.18 -20.41
C ALA A 479 -9.68 -14.38 -21.32
N GLU A 480 -8.65 -14.33 -22.18
CA GLU A 480 -8.25 -15.46 -23.02
C GLU A 480 -7.83 -16.67 -22.19
N THR A 481 -7.05 -16.45 -21.13
CA THR A 481 -6.64 -17.51 -20.20
C THR A 481 -7.86 -18.14 -19.54
N LEU A 482 -8.78 -17.32 -19.04
CA LEU A 482 -10.01 -17.76 -18.36
C LEU A 482 -10.97 -18.51 -19.28
N ASN A 483 -11.08 -18.13 -20.55
CA ASN A 483 -11.96 -18.79 -21.52
C ASN A 483 -11.42 -20.15 -22.00
N ARG A 484 -10.13 -20.41 -21.80
CA ARG A 484 -9.49 -21.71 -22.08
C ARG A 484 -9.51 -22.65 -20.86
N MET A 485 -10.02 -22.19 -19.71
CA MET A 485 -10.16 -22.99 -18.49
C MET A 485 -11.39 -23.86 -18.55
#